data_AF-A0A1M6UQU6-F1
#
_entry.id   AF-A0A1M6UQU6-F1
#
_cell.length_a   1.000
_cell.length_b   1.000
_cell.length_c   1.000
_cell.angle_alpha   90.00
_cell.angle_beta   90.00
_cell.angle_gamma   90.00
#
_symmetry.space_group_name_H-M   'P 1'
#
loop_
_entity.id
_entity.type
_entity.pdbx_description
1 polymer ?
#
loop_
_entity_poly.entity_id
_entity_poly.type
_entity_poly.pdbx_seq_one_letter_code
_entity_poly.pdbx_strand_id
1 'polypeptide(L)'
;MKEIEQNITGSNNLQVAVNNGKIVNTKQFKNIIEVVHDPSTHITVNQAYEIKQKITDIASMVATNQSDKASAFKREYIAFGKQFKIPKYNLLPAEQFDDAILWLNKRTAYHGKKNLRQGNTDEWRKKQYTAIYARIKSLNMTKEDLLIFAEQKLALKSNLESIKDLSDTRLQKLYKYIIAIKPKA
;
A
#
# COMPACT_ATOMS: atom_id res chain seq x y z
N MET A 1 -48.44 -34.40 6.71
CA MET A 1 -47.68 -33.16 6.48
C MET A 1 -47.27 -33.14 5.01
N LYS A 2 -47.55 -32.07 4.26
CA LYS A 2 -47.06 -31.94 2.89
C LYS A 2 -45.59 -31.52 2.94
N GLU A 3 -44.70 -32.31 2.36
CA GLU A 3 -43.34 -31.89 2.05
C GLU A 3 -43.39 -30.73 1.05
N ILE A 4 -42.67 -29.66 1.36
CA ILE A 4 -42.52 -28.50 0.49
C ILE A 4 -41.08 -28.56 -0.03
N GLU A 5 -40.90 -29.12 -1.22
CA GLU A 5 -39.61 -29.06 -1.93
C GLU A 5 -39.52 -27.72 -2.68
N GLN A 6 -38.50 -26.92 -2.34
CA GLN A 6 -38.23 -25.64 -3.00
C GLN A 6 -36.77 -25.60 -3.43
N ASN A 7 -36.53 -25.57 -4.74
CA ASN A 7 -35.22 -25.37 -5.35
C ASN A 7 -35.09 -23.93 -5.84
N ILE A 8 -34.09 -23.22 -5.34
CA ILE A 8 -33.78 -21.84 -5.75
C ILE A 8 -32.29 -21.74 -6.10
N THR A 9 -31.99 -21.10 -7.24
CA THR A 9 -30.63 -20.76 -7.67
C THR A 9 -30.51 -19.24 -7.87
N GLY A 10 -29.36 -18.66 -7.47
CA GLY A 10 -29.10 -17.21 -7.51
C GLY A 10 -28.70 -16.61 -6.16
N SER A 11 -28.41 -15.30 -6.12
CA SER A 11 -28.04 -14.55 -4.90
C SER A 11 -29.18 -13.59 -4.47
N ASN A 12 -29.26 -13.25 -3.18
CA ASN A 12 -30.35 -12.47 -2.53
C ASN A 12 -31.73 -13.15 -2.45
N ASN A 13 -31.78 -14.48 -2.36
CA ASN A 13 -33.04 -15.21 -2.21
C ASN A 13 -33.47 -15.27 -0.73
N LEU A 14 -34.72 -14.88 -0.45
CA LEU A 14 -35.35 -14.99 0.87
C LEU A 14 -36.46 -16.03 0.80
N GLN A 15 -36.35 -17.11 1.59
CA GLN A 15 -37.29 -18.22 1.62
C GLN A 15 -37.99 -18.27 2.98
N VAL A 16 -39.32 -18.30 2.98
CA VAL A 16 -40.13 -18.35 4.21
C VAL A 16 -40.88 -19.68 4.23
N ALA A 17 -40.65 -20.51 5.25
CA ALA A 17 -41.32 -21.80 5.40
C ALA A 17 -42.34 -21.77 6.56
N VAL A 18 -43.53 -22.30 6.27
CA VAL A 18 -44.62 -22.75 7.16
C VAL A 18 -45.31 -21.69 8.06
N ASN A 19 -44.72 -20.54 8.33
CA ASN A 19 -45.41 -19.42 8.97
C ASN A 19 -45.26 -18.18 8.09
N ASN A 20 -46.38 -17.60 7.66
CA ASN A 20 -46.49 -16.38 6.83
C ASN A 20 -45.86 -15.14 7.50
N GLY A 21 -44.58 -15.19 7.82
CA GLY A 21 -43.80 -14.09 8.38
C GLY A 21 -43.66 -13.00 7.34
N LYS A 22 -44.04 -11.77 7.71
CA LYS A 22 -43.92 -10.61 6.85
C LYS A 22 -42.43 -10.29 6.64
N ILE A 23 -41.94 -10.44 5.41
CA ILE A 23 -40.59 -9.97 5.04
C ILE A 23 -40.63 -8.45 4.99
N VAL A 24 -39.97 -7.79 5.95
CA VAL A 24 -39.80 -6.33 5.95
C VAL A 24 -38.44 -6.01 5.32
N ASN A 25 -38.45 -5.58 4.06
CA ASN A 25 -37.25 -5.07 3.40
C ASN A 25 -37.15 -3.55 3.63
N THR A 26 -36.47 -3.15 4.70
CA THR A 26 -36.24 -1.74 5.00
C THR A 26 -35.11 -1.20 4.13
N LYS A 27 -35.46 -0.48 3.05
CA LYS A 27 -34.47 0.27 2.26
C LYS A 27 -33.89 1.37 3.16
N GLN A 28 -32.60 1.29 3.46
CA GLN A 28 -31.90 2.35 4.17
C GLN A 28 -31.66 3.52 3.21
N PHE A 29 -32.28 4.66 3.49
CA PHE A 29 -31.99 5.91 2.80
C PHE A 29 -30.90 6.66 3.58
N LYS A 30 -29.79 6.95 2.91
CA LYS A 30 -28.70 7.76 3.47
C LYS A 30 -28.71 9.11 2.76
N ASN A 31 -29.17 10.15 3.46
CA ASN A 31 -29.04 11.53 2.99
C ASN A 31 -27.56 11.94 3.12
N ILE A 32 -26.86 12.08 2.00
CA ILE A 32 -25.49 12.57 1.96
C ILE A 32 -25.56 14.04 1.56
N ILE A 33 -25.34 14.94 2.53
CA ILE A 33 -25.14 16.36 2.24
C ILE A 33 -23.68 16.52 1.80
N GLU A 34 -23.47 16.77 0.51
CA GLU A 34 -22.14 17.08 -0.02
C GLU A 34 -21.88 18.58 0.12
N VAL A 35 -21.00 18.94 1.05
CA VAL A 35 -20.52 20.32 1.17
C VAL A 35 -19.55 20.56 0.00
N VAL A 36 -19.94 21.44 -0.92
CA VAL A 36 -19.08 21.86 -2.03
C VAL A 36 -18.07 22.86 -1.48
N HIS A 37 -16.80 22.47 -1.50
CA HIS A 37 -15.70 23.33 -1.10
C HIS A 37 -15.16 24.09 -2.31
N ASP A 38 -14.61 25.29 -2.07
CA ASP A 38 -14.00 26.09 -3.14
C ASP A 38 -12.86 25.28 -3.82
N PRO A 39 -12.99 24.96 -5.11
CA PRO A 39 -11.98 24.19 -5.83
C PRO A 39 -10.64 24.93 -5.94
N SER A 40 -10.64 26.25 -5.83
CA SER A 40 -9.43 27.06 -6.02
C SER A 40 -8.47 27.06 -4.82
N THR A 41 -8.98 26.77 -3.62
CA THR A 41 -8.18 26.81 -2.39
C THR A 41 -7.55 25.45 -2.03
N HIS A 42 -8.01 24.38 -2.68
CA HIS A 42 -7.65 23.00 -2.36
C HIS A 42 -6.86 22.34 -3.48
N ILE A 43 -6.27 21.19 -3.15
CA ILE A 43 -5.57 20.38 -4.13
C ILE A 43 -6.48 19.98 -5.31
N THR A 44 -5.87 19.85 -6.47
CA THR A 44 -6.54 19.36 -7.68
C THR A 44 -6.98 17.91 -7.53
N VAL A 45 -7.90 17.46 -8.38
CA VAL A 45 -8.37 16.06 -8.41
C VAL A 45 -7.19 15.08 -8.65
N ASN A 46 -6.23 15.47 -9.49
CA ASN A 46 -5.04 14.66 -9.78
C ASN A 46 -4.14 14.50 -8.54
N GLN A 47 -3.92 15.59 -7.81
CA GLN A 47 -3.16 15.58 -6.55
C GLN A 47 -3.87 14.73 -5.47
N ALA A 48 -5.20 14.85 -5.38
CA ALA A 48 -6.01 14.03 -4.49
C ALA A 48 -5.91 12.53 -4.83
N TYR A 49 -5.90 12.19 -6.12
CA TYR A 49 -5.71 10.83 -6.59
C TYR A 49 -4.31 10.30 -6.22
N GLU A 50 -3.26 11.10 -6.39
CA GLU A 50 -1.90 10.71 -6.00
C GLU A 50 -1.80 10.40 -4.50
N ILE A 51 -2.39 11.23 -3.65
CA ILE A 51 -2.46 10.99 -2.20
C ILE A 51 -3.17 9.67 -1.90
N LYS A 52 -4.33 9.44 -2.54
CA LYS A 52 -5.09 8.19 -2.39
C LYS A 52 -4.26 6.97 -2.77
N GLN A 53 -3.51 7.03 -3.87
CA GLN A 53 -2.63 5.95 -4.30
C GLN A 53 -1.53 5.68 -3.28
N LYS A 54 -0.85 6.72 -2.79
CA LYS A 54 0.19 6.57 -1.77
C LYS A 54 -0.35 5.98 -0.46
N ILE A 55 -1.54 6.38 -0.02
CA ILE A 55 -2.20 5.77 1.16
C ILE A 55 -2.52 4.29 0.89
N THR A 56 -3.00 3.96 -0.30
CA THR A 56 -3.30 2.58 -0.72
C THR A 56 -2.05 1.72 -0.74
N ASP A 57 -0.94 2.25 -1.26
CA ASP A 57 0.35 1.57 -1.27
C ASP A 57 0.83 1.28 0.16
N ILE A 58 0.79 2.26 1.06
CA ILE A 58 1.16 2.06 2.47
C ILE A 58 0.26 1.01 3.10
N ALA A 59 -1.05 1.10 2.90
CA ALA A 59 -2.00 0.14 3.44
C ALA A 59 -1.72 -1.29 2.96
N SER A 60 -1.37 -1.45 1.67
CA SER A 60 -0.99 -2.74 1.11
C SER A 60 0.29 -3.32 1.74
N MET A 61 1.23 -2.46 2.13
CA MET A 61 2.49 -2.87 2.78
C MET A 61 2.31 -3.26 4.25
N VAL A 62 1.33 -2.66 4.93
CA VAL A 62 1.08 -2.87 6.36
C VAL A 62 0.06 -4.00 6.59
N ALA A 63 -0.82 -4.25 5.62
CA ALA A 63 -1.80 -5.33 5.71
C ALA A 63 -1.07 -6.68 5.86
N THR A 64 -1.43 -7.43 6.90
CA THR A 64 -0.89 -8.78 7.12
C THR A 64 -1.47 -9.78 6.12
N ASN A 65 -2.73 -9.58 5.74
CA ASN A 65 -3.50 -10.49 4.88
C ASN A 65 -4.32 -9.66 3.87
N GLN A 66 -4.78 -10.30 2.78
CA GLN A 66 -5.62 -9.63 1.78
C GLN A 66 -6.91 -9.03 2.37
N SER A 67 -7.48 -9.67 3.38
CA SER A 67 -8.68 -9.22 4.09
C SER A 67 -8.46 -7.98 4.96
N ASP A 68 -7.24 -7.71 5.43
CA ASP A 68 -6.94 -6.53 6.27
C ASP A 68 -6.73 -5.26 5.45
N LYS A 69 -6.63 -5.34 4.10
CA LYS A 69 -6.31 -4.17 3.25
C LYS A 69 -7.28 -3.01 3.44
N ALA A 70 -8.58 -3.26 3.56
CA ALA A 70 -9.58 -2.22 3.78
C ALA A 70 -9.44 -1.54 5.15
N SER A 71 -9.17 -2.34 6.19
CA SER A 71 -8.94 -1.85 7.55
C SER A 71 -7.62 -1.06 7.62
N ALA A 72 -6.55 -1.58 7.02
CA ALA A 72 -5.27 -0.90 6.89
C ALA A 72 -5.43 0.45 6.16
N PHE A 73 -6.17 0.49 5.05
CA PHE A 73 -6.46 1.74 4.35
C PHE A 73 -7.17 2.74 5.25
N LYS A 74 -8.19 2.31 5.99
CA LYS A 74 -8.91 3.17 6.93
C LYS A 74 -7.98 3.74 8.02
N ARG A 75 -7.09 2.91 8.58
CA ARG A 75 -6.10 3.36 9.58
C ARG A 75 -5.16 4.43 9.00
N GLU A 76 -4.62 4.20 7.81
CA GLU A 76 -3.70 5.13 7.16
C GLU A 76 -4.39 6.43 6.73
N TYR A 77 -5.63 6.33 6.25
CA TYR A 77 -6.47 7.49 5.93
C TYR A 77 -6.71 8.37 7.17
N ILE A 78 -7.06 7.76 8.30
CA ILE A 78 -7.25 8.48 9.58
C ILE A 78 -5.94 9.13 10.03
N ALA A 79 -4.81 8.43 9.88
CA ALA A 79 -3.50 8.98 10.24
C ALA A 79 -3.15 10.22 9.39
N PHE A 80 -3.41 10.16 8.08
CA PHE A 80 -3.23 11.30 7.18
C PHE A 80 -4.14 12.48 7.56
N GLY A 81 -5.44 12.22 7.79
CA GLY A 81 -6.39 13.25 8.20
C GLY A 81 -6.00 13.92 9.53
N LYS A 82 -5.51 13.15 10.51
CA LYS A 82 -5.01 13.71 11.78
C LYS A 82 -3.76 14.57 11.60
N GLN A 83 -2.84 14.19 10.72
CA GLN A 83 -1.61 14.95 10.45
C GLN A 83 -1.91 16.35 9.89
N PHE A 84 -2.81 16.42 8.91
CA PHE A 84 -3.15 17.66 8.21
C PHE A 84 -4.40 18.35 8.75
N LYS A 85 -5.01 17.80 9.82
CA LYS A 85 -6.26 18.28 10.45
C LYS A 85 -7.41 18.41 9.45
N ILE A 86 -7.52 17.45 8.52
CA ILE A 86 -8.55 17.42 7.48
C ILE A 86 -9.41 16.15 7.60
N PRO A 87 -10.72 16.23 7.30
CA PRO A 87 -11.59 15.06 7.30
C PRO A 87 -11.43 14.23 6.01
N LYS A 88 -11.01 14.85 4.90
CA LYS A 88 -10.80 14.19 3.60
C LYS A 88 -9.58 14.80 2.88
N TYR A 89 -8.87 13.99 2.11
CA TYR A 89 -7.71 14.46 1.33
C TYR A 89 -8.06 15.56 0.30
N ASN A 90 -9.28 15.58 -0.25
CA ASN A 90 -9.75 16.65 -1.15
C ASN A 90 -9.78 18.03 -0.49
N LEU A 91 -9.76 18.09 0.85
CA LEU A 91 -9.77 19.34 1.61
C LEU A 91 -8.37 19.75 2.06
N LEU A 92 -7.33 19.10 1.52
CA LEU A 92 -5.97 19.57 1.73
C LEU A 92 -5.79 20.90 0.98
N PRO A 93 -5.30 21.95 1.64
CA PRO A 93 -4.91 23.20 0.97
C PRO A 93 -3.85 22.93 -0.11
N ALA A 94 -3.95 23.62 -1.24
CA ALA A 94 -3.03 23.41 -2.37
C ALA A 94 -1.55 23.58 -1.97
N GLU A 95 -1.26 24.54 -1.10
CA GLU A 95 0.09 24.85 -0.59
C GLU A 95 0.70 23.70 0.24
N GLN A 96 -0.13 22.86 0.84
CA GLN A 96 0.32 21.75 1.69
C GLN A 96 0.55 20.45 0.91
N PHE A 97 0.35 20.46 -0.41
CA PHE A 97 0.48 19.26 -1.23
C PHE A 97 1.88 18.65 -1.12
N ASP A 98 2.94 19.45 -1.27
CA ASP A 98 4.31 18.95 -1.24
C ASP A 98 4.67 18.36 0.14
N ASP A 99 4.21 19.01 1.21
CA ASP A 99 4.37 18.52 2.58
C ASP A 99 3.61 17.20 2.81
N ALA A 100 2.41 17.07 2.25
CA ALA A 100 1.63 15.83 2.27
C ALA A 100 2.34 14.69 1.56
N ILE A 101 2.89 14.94 0.37
CA ILE A 101 3.68 13.94 -0.36
C ILE A 101 4.94 13.56 0.42
N LEU A 102 5.66 14.53 0.97
CA LEU A 102 6.85 14.29 1.77
C LEU A 102 6.54 13.43 3.01
N TRP A 103 5.44 13.74 3.72
CA TRP A 103 5.00 12.96 4.87
C TRP A 103 4.62 11.53 4.48
N LEU A 104 3.87 11.34 3.39
CA LEU A 104 3.50 10.02 2.88
C LEU A 104 4.74 9.21 2.50
N ASN A 105 5.71 9.82 1.83
CA ASN A 105 6.97 9.16 1.46
C ASN A 105 7.77 8.72 2.70
N LYS A 106 7.85 9.58 3.74
CA LYS A 106 8.46 9.22 5.03
C LYS A 106 7.70 8.05 5.67
N ARG A 107 6.36 8.10 5.68
CA ARG A 107 5.52 7.05 6.27
C ARG A 107 5.67 5.71 5.54
N THR A 108 5.76 5.71 4.22
CA THR A 108 6.10 4.52 3.42
C THR A 108 7.44 3.92 3.85
N ALA A 109 8.46 4.75 4.04
CA ALA A 109 9.80 4.29 4.40
C ALA A 109 9.89 3.73 5.83
N TYR A 110 9.31 4.40 6.81
CA TYR A 110 9.45 4.05 8.23
C TYR A 110 8.37 3.07 8.73
N HIS A 111 7.13 3.23 8.27
CA HIS A 111 6.00 2.40 8.70
C HIS A 111 5.74 1.27 7.71
N GLY A 112 5.52 1.59 6.43
CA GLY A 112 5.17 0.60 5.40
C GLY A 112 6.24 -0.48 5.22
N LYS A 113 7.46 -0.10 4.86
CA LYS A 113 8.57 -1.04 4.61
C LYS A 113 8.95 -1.85 5.85
N LYS A 114 8.81 -1.28 7.06
CA LYS A 114 9.11 -1.98 8.32
C LYS A 114 8.10 -3.11 8.57
N ASN A 115 6.80 -2.82 8.45
CA ASN A 115 5.76 -3.83 8.63
C ASN A 115 5.81 -4.89 7.54
N LEU A 116 6.05 -4.50 6.28
CA LEU A 116 6.17 -5.47 5.18
C LEU A 116 7.28 -6.49 5.44
N ARG A 117 8.43 -6.04 5.98
CA ARG A 117 9.53 -6.94 6.34
C ARG A 117 9.16 -7.95 7.43
N GLN A 118 8.26 -7.59 8.34
CA GLN A 118 7.86 -8.44 9.47
C GLN A 118 6.69 -9.37 9.11
N GLY A 119 5.72 -8.88 8.34
CA GLY A 119 4.52 -9.63 7.98
C GLY A 119 4.62 -10.46 6.71
N ASN A 120 5.37 -9.98 5.70
CA ASN A 120 5.52 -10.67 4.41
C ASN A 120 6.94 -10.49 3.84
N THR A 121 7.87 -11.26 4.40
CA THR A 121 9.30 -11.22 4.05
C THR A 121 9.52 -11.42 2.56
N ASP A 122 8.78 -12.31 1.89
CA ASP A 122 8.95 -12.61 0.47
C ASP A 122 8.59 -11.41 -0.42
N GLU A 123 7.47 -10.75 -0.14
CA GLU A 123 7.09 -9.54 -0.87
C GLU A 123 8.08 -8.40 -0.59
N TRP A 124 8.56 -8.28 0.65
CA TRP A 124 9.61 -7.33 1.00
C TRP A 124 10.88 -7.58 0.16
N ARG A 125 11.35 -8.83 0.07
CA ARG A 125 12.53 -9.22 -0.72
C ARG A 125 12.33 -8.91 -2.20
N LYS A 126 11.17 -9.24 -2.78
CA LYS A 126 10.82 -8.88 -4.17
C LYS A 126 10.94 -7.38 -4.41
N LYS A 127 10.38 -6.54 -3.53
CA LYS A 127 10.49 -5.08 -3.64
C LYS A 127 11.94 -4.60 -3.52
N GLN A 128 12.76 -5.21 -2.66
CA GLN A 128 14.20 -4.89 -2.59
C GLN A 128 14.90 -5.20 -3.90
N TYR A 129 14.71 -6.40 -4.46
CA TYR A 129 15.32 -6.79 -5.73
C TYR A 129 14.92 -5.84 -6.85
N THR A 130 13.63 -5.55 -7.01
CA THR A 130 13.14 -4.63 -8.05
C THR A 130 13.78 -3.26 -7.93
N ALA A 131 13.86 -2.71 -6.71
CA ALA A 131 14.45 -1.40 -6.50
C ALA A 131 15.97 -1.38 -6.75
N ILE A 132 16.67 -2.44 -6.34
CA ILE A 132 18.10 -2.62 -6.64
C ILE A 132 18.32 -2.68 -8.15
N TYR A 133 17.60 -3.56 -8.85
CA TYR A 133 17.75 -3.72 -10.30
C TYR A 133 17.38 -2.46 -11.10
N ALA A 134 16.35 -1.74 -10.66
CA ALA A 134 16.01 -0.44 -11.26
C ALA A 134 17.14 0.58 -11.06
N ARG A 135 17.74 0.61 -9.85
CA ARG A 135 18.81 1.56 -9.54
C ARG A 135 20.10 1.24 -10.29
N ILE A 136 20.56 0.00 -10.33
CA ILE A 136 21.78 -0.36 -11.08
C ILE A 136 21.63 -0.04 -12.57
N LYS A 137 20.43 -0.26 -13.13
CA LYS A 137 20.13 0.09 -14.53
C LYS A 137 20.30 1.59 -14.78
N SER A 138 19.83 2.42 -13.84
CA SER A 138 20.04 3.88 -13.92
C SER A 138 21.51 4.31 -13.74
N LEU A 139 22.36 3.45 -13.20
CA LEU A 139 23.80 3.68 -13.00
C LEU A 139 24.64 3.04 -14.12
N ASN A 140 24.02 2.47 -15.15
CA ASN A 140 24.69 1.69 -16.21
C ASN A 140 25.58 0.55 -15.67
N MET A 141 25.20 -0.04 -14.53
CA MET A 141 25.88 -1.21 -13.96
C MET A 141 25.21 -2.50 -14.44
N THR A 142 26.03 -3.49 -14.76
CA THR A 142 25.56 -4.84 -15.11
C THR A 142 25.19 -5.64 -13.86
N LYS A 143 24.62 -6.84 -14.06
CA LYS A 143 24.34 -7.76 -12.94
C LYS A 143 25.62 -8.27 -12.28
N GLU A 144 26.67 -8.49 -13.07
CA GLU A 144 27.97 -8.93 -12.56
C GLU A 144 28.62 -7.83 -11.70
N ASP A 145 28.54 -6.57 -12.15
CA ASP A 145 29.01 -5.41 -11.36
C ASP A 145 28.27 -5.32 -10.02
N LEU A 146 26.97 -5.64 -9.98
CA LEU A 146 26.20 -5.69 -8.75
C LEU A 146 26.71 -6.78 -7.79
N LEU A 147 27.02 -7.98 -8.29
CA LEU A 147 27.52 -9.08 -7.46
C LEU A 147 28.89 -8.73 -6.87
N ILE A 148 29.81 -8.24 -7.70
CA ILE A 148 31.13 -7.77 -7.27
C ILE A 148 30.99 -6.66 -6.23
N PHE A 149 30.12 -5.67 -6.48
CA PHE A 149 29.86 -4.59 -5.53
C PHE A 149 29.31 -5.12 -4.20
N ALA A 150 28.40 -6.10 -4.24
CA ALA A 150 27.83 -6.71 -3.05
C ALA A 150 28.89 -7.46 -2.24
N GLU A 151 29.74 -8.25 -2.88
CA GLU A 151 30.85 -8.97 -2.25
C GLU A 151 31.81 -8.01 -1.53
N GLN A 152 32.24 -6.95 -2.24
CA GLN A 152 33.16 -5.94 -1.71
C GLN A 152 32.55 -5.16 -0.54
N LYS A 153 31.31 -4.67 -0.67
CA LYS A 153 30.68 -3.82 0.35
C LYS A 153 30.15 -4.59 1.55
N LEU A 154 29.82 -5.87 1.38
CA LEU A 154 29.34 -6.72 2.48
C LEU A 154 30.46 -7.57 3.11
N ALA A 155 31.69 -7.50 2.58
CA ALA A 155 32.84 -8.27 3.02
C ALA A 155 32.52 -9.78 3.15
N LEU A 156 31.93 -10.34 2.08
CA LEU A 156 31.56 -11.75 2.04
C LEU A 156 32.81 -12.64 1.94
N LYS A 157 32.79 -13.77 2.64
CA LYS A 157 33.89 -14.75 2.60
C LYS A 157 33.82 -15.69 1.39
N SER A 158 32.67 -15.73 0.71
CA SER A 158 32.36 -16.62 -0.40
C SER A 158 31.78 -15.80 -1.54
N ASN A 159 32.05 -16.24 -2.77
CA ASN A 159 31.47 -15.63 -3.96
C ASN A 159 29.95 -15.78 -3.94
N LEU A 160 29.28 -14.75 -4.44
CA LEU A 160 27.83 -14.66 -4.48
C LEU A 160 27.33 -14.94 -5.90
N GLU A 161 26.69 -16.09 -6.12
CA GLU A 161 26.09 -16.41 -7.42
C GLU A 161 24.82 -15.59 -7.65
N SER A 162 24.09 -15.26 -6.57
CA SER A 162 22.85 -14.52 -6.64
C SER A 162 22.63 -13.63 -5.42
N ILE A 163 22.10 -12.43 -5.64
CA ILE A 163 21.61 -11.57 -4.54
C ILE A 163 20.47 -12.20 -3.75
N LYS A 164 19.85 -13.27 -4.29
CA LYS A 164 18.83 -14.04 -3.57
C LYS A 164 19.40 -14.86 -2.42
N ASP A 165 20.69 -15.17 -2.44
CA ASP A 165 21.34 -15.98 -1.40
C ASP A 165 21.72 -15.14 -0.16
N LEU A 166 21.53 -13.83 -0.25
CA LEU A 166 21.75 -12.91 0.88
C LEU A 166 20.69 -13.12 1.97
N SER A 167 21.11 -13.08 3.23
CA SER A 167 20.18 -12.93 4.34
C SER A 167 19.46 -11.58 4.27
N ASP A 168 18.26 -11.47 4.87
CA ASP A 168 17.47 -10.23 4.84
C ASP A 168 18.25 -9.01 5.37
N THR A 169 19.08 -9.23 6.40
CA THR A 169 19.90 -8.16 7.00
C THR A 169 20.96 -7.67 6.02
N ARG A 170 21.61 -8.57 5.28
CA ARG A 170 22.61 -8.23 4.26
C ARG A 170 21.95 -7.61 3.02
N LEU A 171 20.81 -8.14 2.57
CA LEU A 171 20.04 -7.57 1.47
C LEU A 171 19.60 -6.13 1.79
N GLN A 172 19.16 -5.85 3.01
CA GLN A 172 18.81 -4.50 3.42
C GLN A 172 20.02 -3.56 3.43
N LYS A 173 21.20 -4.02 3.86
CA LYS A 173 22.43 -3.23 3.81
C LYS A 173 22.82 -2.91 2.37
N LEU A 174 22.79 -3.92 1.49
CA LEU A 174 23.07 -3.74 0.06
C LEU A 174 22.13 -2.71 -0.58
N TYR A 175 20.82 -2.82 -0.32
CA TYR A 175 19.84 -1.85 -0.78
C TYR A 175 20.21 -0.42 -0.35
N LYS A 176 20.52 -0.21 0.93
CA LYS A 176 20.92 1.10 1.44
C LYS A 176 22.16 1.65 0.73
N TYR A 177 23.17 0.80 0.50
CA TYR A 177 24.37 1.22 -0.23
C TYR A 177 24.05 1.65 -1.66
N ILE A 178 23.30 0.84 -2.40
CA ILE A 178 22.99 1.10 -3.82
C ILE A 178 22.15 2.37 -4.00
N ILE A 179 21.16 2.59 -3.14
CA ILE A 179 20.33 3.80 -3.20
C ILE A 179 21.14 5.05 -2.84
N ALA A 180 22.14 4.93 -1.97
CA ALA A 180 23.01 6.04 -1.60
C ALA A 180 24.06 6.41 -2.68
N ILE A 181 24.27 5.57 -3.70
CA ILE A 181 25.18 5.89 -4.80
C ILE A 181 24.63 7.10 -5.56
N LYS A 182 25.44 8.16 -5.65
CA LYS A 182 25.13 9.32 -6.49
C LYS A 182 25.35 8.94 -7.97
N PRO A 183 24.43 9.29 -8.88
CA PRO A 183 24.69 9.11 -10.30
C PRO A 183 25.94 9.92 -10.68
N LYS A 184 26.81 9.35 -11.51
CA LYS A 184 27.89 10.13 -12.11
C LYS A 184 27.24 11.21 -12.97
N ALA A 185 27.56 12.47 -12.66
CA ALA A 185 27.16 13.63 -13.44
C ALA A 185 27.78 13.57 -14.83
#